data_AF-A0A538BKB5-F1
#
_entry.id   AF-A0A538BKB5-F1
#
_cell.length_a   1.000
_cell.length_b   1.000
_cell.length_c   1.000
_cell.angle_alpha   90.00
_cell.angle_beta   90.00
_cell.angle_gamma   90.00
#
_symmetry.space_group_name_H-M   'P 1'
#
loop_
_entity.id
_entity.type
_entity.pdbx_description
1 polymer ?
#
loop_
_entity_poly.entity_id
_entity_poly.type
_entity_poly.pdbx_seq_one_letter_code
_entity_poly.pdbx_strand_id
1 'polypeptide(L)'
;MRSNGKAAPRDQFFPAIGVDPDGVWFAIWQDTRLDPANHLISTFQGESSNGGQTWTNHLISTASFDPRKSFFTCGCFIGDYNQIAVSSEVVLPAWTDGRDSPPKPAGDSNVWTNVEIRS
;
A
#
# COMPACT_ATOMS: atom_id res chain seq x y z
N MET A 1 -8.13 3.60 -9.38
CA MET A 1 -9.14 4.30 -10.23
C MET A 1 -9.68 5.47 -9.43
N ARG A 2 -9.96 6.65 -10.03
CA ARG A 2 -10.66 7.71 -9.28
C ARG A 2 -12.12 7.30 -9.10
N SER A 3 -12.78 7.75 -8.03
CA SER A 3 -14.20 7.48 -7.77
C SER A 3 -15.15 7.97 -8.88
N ASN A 4 -14.67 8.82 -9.79
CA ASN A 4 -15.42 9.35 -10.92
C ASN A 4 -15.15 8.62 -12.26
N GLY A 5 -14.57 7.41 -12.22
CA GLY A 5 -14.33 6.59 -13.42
C GLY A 5 -13.17 7.06 -14.31
N LYS A 6 -12.51 8.18 -13.99
CA LYS A 6 -11.27 8.56 -14.68
C LYS A 6 -10.11 7.69 -14.18
N ALA A 7 -9.22 7.33 -15.10
CA ALA A 7 -7.94 6.75 -14.74
C ALA A 7 -7.23 7.68 -13.73
N ALA A 8 -6.63 7.10 -12.71
CA ALA A 8 -5.69 7.85 -11.90
C ALA A 8 -4.53 8.27 -12.83
N PRO A 9 -3.99 9.49 -12.71
CA PRO A 9 -2.88 9.92 -13.57
C PRO A 9 -1.61 9.11 -13.35
N ARG A 10 -1.57 8.28 -12.29
CA ARG A 10 -0.43 7.52 -11.77
C ARG A 10 -0.84 6.10 -11.41
N ASP A 11 0.14 5.23 -11.29
CA ASP A 11 -0.09 3.80 -11.10
C ASP A 11 -0.64 3.52 -9.71
N GLN A 12 -1.60 2.60 -9.67
CA GLN A 12 -2.24 2.09 -8.46
C GLN A 12 -2.34 0.58 -8.58
N PHE A 13 -1.74 -0.15 -7.64
CA PHE A 13 -1.60 -1.60 -7.76
C PHE A 13 -1.55 -2.28 -6.40
N PHE A 14 -1.67 -3.62 -6.43
CA PHE A 14 -1.75 -4.50 -5.27
C PHE A 14 -2.76 -4.03 -4.21
N PRO A 15 -4.04 -3.82 -4.59
CA PRO A 15 -5.06 -3.49 -3.61
C PRO A 15 -5.31 -4.67 -2.66
N ALA A 16 -5.52 -4.39 -1.38
CA ALA A 16 -6.07 -5.31 -0.40
C ALA A 16 -7.18 -4.62 0.39
N ILE A 17 -8.21 -5.36 0.79
CA ILE A 17 -9.38 -4.81 1.48
C ILE A 17 -9.81 -5.70 2.64
N GLY A 18 -10.24 -5.07 3.72
CA GLY A 18 -10.82 -5.71 4.89
C GLY A 18 -11.99 -4.88 5.42
N VAL A 19 -12.90 -5.53 6.12
CA VAL A 19 -14.08 -4.88 6.72
C VAL A 19 -14.13 -5.30 8.18
N ASP A 20 -14.33 -4.34 9.08
CA ASP A 20 -14.49 -4.63 10.50
C ASP A 20 -15.90 -5.17 10.82
N PRO A 21 -16.16 -5.62 12.06
CA PRO A 21 -17.49 -6.07 12.48
C PRO A 21 -18.58 -4.98 12.45
N ASP A 22 -18.21 -3.70 12.51
CA ASP A 22 -19.13 -2.55 12.48
C ASP A 22 -19.49 -2.13 11.03
N GLY A 23 -18.86 -2.75 10.02
CA GLY A 23 -19.10 -2.47 8.62
C GLY A 23 -18.27 -1.30 8.06
N VAL A 24 -17.18 -0.90 8.72
CA VAL A 24 -16.19 0.05 8.20
C VAL A 24 -15.20 -0.70 7.31
N TRP A 25 -15.02 -0.19 6.10
CA TRP A 25 -14.17 -0.77 5.07
C TRP A 25 -12.81 -0.08 5.09
N PHE A 26 -11.75 -0.88 5.05
CA PHE A 26 -10.36 -0.44 4.98
C PHE A 26 -9.72 -1.04 3.75
N ALA A 27 -9.09 -0.23 2.93
CA ALA A 27 -8.36 -0.68 1.75
C ALA A 27 -6.95 -0.12 1.77
N ILE A 28 -5.95 -0.93 1.40
CA ILE A 28 -4.60 -0.46 1.14
C ILE A 28 -4.22 -0.70 -0.30
N TRP A 29 -3.36 0.16 -0.84
CA TRP A 29 -2.78 -0.01 -2.17
C TRP A 29 -1.43 0.67 -2.27
N GLN A 30 -0.63 0.22 -3.22
CA GLN A 30 0.58 0.92 -3.63
C GLN A 30 0.26 1.92 -4.73
N ASP A 31 0.83 3.11 -4.62
CA ASP A 31 0.53 4.26 -5.44
C ASP A 31 1.82 5.05 -5.71
N THR A 32 1.98 5.54 -6.93
CA THR A 32 3.12 6.39 -7.29
C THR A 32 2.77 7.88 -7.28
N ARG A 33 1.57 8.29 -6.85
CA ARG A 33 1.06 9.69 -6.95
C ARG A 33 1.97 10.78 -6.37
N LEU A 34 2.85 10.44 -5.44
CA LEU A 34 3.73 11.40 -4.78
C LEU A 34 5.00 11.71 -5.58
N ASP A 35 5.40 10.84 -6.49
CA ASP A 35 6.50 11.08 -7.40
C ASP A 35 5.96 11.73 -8.67
N PRO A 36 6.52 12.77 -9.29
CA PRO A 36 6.11 13.20 -10.64
C PRO A 36 6.66 12.34 -11.79
N ALA A 37 7.70 11.52 -11.54
CA ALA A 37 8.41 10.73 -12.54
C ALA A 37 7.93 9.27 -12.71
N ASN A 38 6.98 8.80 -11.89
CA ASN A 38 6.41 7.44 -11.96
C ASN A 38 7.38 6.30 -11.68
N HIS A 39 8.27 6.51 -10.72
CA HIS A 39 9.24 5.54 -10.25
C HIS A 39 9.05 5.15 -8.79
N LEU A 40 8.78 6.12 -7.91
CA LEU A 40 8.74 5.85 -6.47
C LEU A 40 7.37 5.35 -6.04
N ILE A 41 7.37 4.28 -5.25
CA ILE A 41 6.19 3.61 -4.73
C ILE A 41 5.98 4.03 -3.28
N SER A 42 4.73 4.30 -2.91
CA SER A 42 4.29 4.52 -1.52
C SER A 42 3.01 3.74 -1.26
N THR A 43 2.74 3.44 0.01
CA THR A 43 1.53 2.70 0.40
C THR A 43 0.52 3.64 1.05
N PHE A 44 -0.71 3.60 0.57
CA PHE A 44 -1.84 4.39 1.06
C PHE A 44 -2.90 3.48 1.66
N GLN A 45 -3.63 4.01 2.64
CA GLN A 45 -4.85 3.41 3.19
C GLN A 45 -6.04 4.31 2.90
N GLY A 46 -7.19 3.72 2.58
CA GLY A 46 -8.47 4.37 2.48
C GLY A 46 -9.51 3.73 3.38
N GLU A 47 -10.44 4.55 3.86
CA GLU A 47 -11.49 4.18 4.80
C GLU A 47 -12.87 4.60 4.30
N SER A 48 -13.87 3.74 4.52
CA SER A 48 -15.26 4.01 4.17
C SER A 48 -16.22 3.46 5.21
N SER A 49 -17.06 4.31 5.78
CA SER A 49 -18.11 3.96 6.74
C SER A 49 -19.51 3.80 6.10
N ASN A 50 -19.60 3.85 4.77
CA ASN A 50 -20.87 3.81 4.04
C ASN A 50 -20.88 2.78 2.91
N GLY A 51 -20.25 1.62 3.13
CA GLY A 51 -20.23 0.52 2.18
C GLY A 51 -19.46 0.83 0.90
N GLY A 52 -18.41 1.65 0.99
CA GLY A 52 -17.55 1.98 -0.15
C GLY A 52 -18.09 3.09 -1.07
N GLN A 53 -19.16 3.80 -0.70
CA GLN A 53 -19.69 4.90 -1.52
C GLN A 53 -18.77 6.13 -1.51
N THR A 54 -18.21 6.46 -0.35
CA THR A 54 -17.23 7.54 -0.20
C THR A 54 -16.02 7.06 0.58
N TRP A 55 -14.84 7.57 0.22
CA TRP A 55 -13.57 7.19 0.83
C TRP A 55 -12.75 8.41 1.23
N THR A 56 -12.19 8.39 2.43
CA THR A 56 -11.02 9.21 2.79
C THR A 56 -9.78 8.34 2.63
N ASN A 57 -8.61 8.93 2.36
CA ASN A 57 -7.36 8.17 2.30
C ASN A 57 -6.15 8.98 2.76
N HIS A 58 -5.16 8.28 3.28
CA HIS A 58 -3.93 8.85 3.81
C HIS A 58 -2.73 7.92 3.51
N LEU A 59 -1.53 8.49 3.61
CA LEU A 59 -0.26 7.78 3.43
C LEU A 59 0.05 6.96 4.69
N ILE A 60 0.35 5.67 4.55
CA ILE A 60 0.74 4.79 5.69
C ILE A 60 2.23 4.38 5.64
N SER A 61 2.86 4.39 4.46
CA SER A 61 4.30 4.17 4.36
C SER A 61 5.08 5.40 4.83
N THR A 62 6.03 5.22 5.75
CA THR A 62 6.90 6.32 6.23
C THR A 62 8.00 6.73 5.24
N ALA A 63 8.25 5.96 4.19
CA ALA A 63 9.16 6.29 3.11
C ALA A 63 8.68 5.71 1.77
N SER A 64 9.00 6.38 0.67
CA SER A 64 8.84 5.82 -0.68
C SER A 64 10.09 5.03 -1.08
N PHE A 65 9.94 4.03 -1.94
CA PHE A 65 11.07 3.27 -2.46
C PHE A 65 11.08 3.18 -3.99
N ASP A 66 12.28 3.01 -4.57
CA ASP A 66 12.48 2.84 -6.01
C ASP A 66 12.66 1.33 -6.30
N PRO A 67 11.68 0.67 -6.94
CA PRO A 67 11.74 -0.78 -7.20
C PRO A 67 12.91 -1.15 -8.13
N ARG A 68 13.41 -0.19 -8.93
CA ARG A 68 14.57 -0.39 -9.83
C ARG A 68 15.89 -0.49 -9.06
N LYS A 69 15.89 -0.08 -7.80
CA LYS A 69 17.03 -0.10 -6.87
C LYS A 69 16.88 -1.11 -5.74
N SER A 70 15.75 -1.84 -5.67
CA SER A 70 15.50 -2.89 -4.68
C SER A 70 15.48 -4.28 -5.32
N PHE A 71 14.44 -5.10 -5.08
CA PHE A 71 14.30 -6.49 -5.54
C PHE A 71 14.50 -6.69 -7.05
N PHE A 72 14.13 -5.76 -7.93
CA PHE A 72 14.39 -5.94 -9.38
C PHE A 72 15.87 -5.84 -9.74
N THR A 73 16.72 -5.33 -8.84
CA THR A 73 18.16 -5.30 -9.08
C THR A 73 18.80 -6.70 -9.04
N CYS A 74 18.24 -7.61 -8.25
CA CYS A 74 18.65 -9.01 -8.14
C CYS A 74 17.82 -9.97 -8.99
N GLY A 75 16.85 -9.45 -9.78
CA GLY A 75 15.85 -10.27 -10.46
C GLY A 75 14.85 -10.91 -9.50
N CYS A 76 14.78 -10.41 -8.27
CA CYS A 76 13.90 -10.91 -7.23
C CYS A 76 12.48 -10.41 -7.42
N PHE A 77 11.53 -11.17 -6.89
CA PHE A 77 10.12 -10.88 -6.96
C PHE A 77 9.71 -9.91 -5.84
N ILE A 78 8.87 -8.92 -6.17
CA ILE A 78 8.35 -7.91 -5.21
C ILE A 78 7.45 -8.53 -4.13
N GLY A 79 6.93 -9.74 -4.34
CA GLY A 79 6.02 -10.41 -3.40
C GLY A 79 4.60 -10.57 -3.95
N ASP A 80 3.86 -11.52 -3.39
CA ASP A 80 2.52 -11.95 -3.83
C ASP A 80 1.43 -11.08 -3.20
N TYR A 81 1.45 -9.76 -3.45
CA TYR A 81 0.42 -8.80 -3.04
C TYR A 81 0.48 -8.29 -1.59
N ASN A 82 -0.31 -7.23 -1.35
CA ASN A 82 -0.54 -6.68 -0.01
C ASN A 82 -1.65 -7.46 0.71
N GLN A 83 -1.71 -7.34 2.04
CA GLN A 83 -2.79 -7.92 2.85
C GLN A 83 -3.20 -6.98 3.97
N ILE A 84 -4.46 -7.04 4.40
CA ILE A 84 -4.93 -6.29 5.56
C ILE A 84 -5.81 -7.20 6.43
N ALA A 85 -5.60 -7.16 7.74
CA ALA A 85 -6.49 -7.75 8.72
C ALA A 85 -7.15 -6.64 9.54
N VAL A 86 -8.45 -6.75 9.80
CA VAL A 86 -9.23 -5.69 10.44
C VAL A 86 -10.12 -6.30 11.53
N SER A 87 -10.13 -5.67 12.69
CA SER A 87 -11.09 -5.90 13.78
C SER A 87 -11.67 -4.57 14.27
N SER A 88 -12.57 -4.63 15.26
CA SER A 88 -13.06 -3.44 15.96
C SER A 88 -11.95 -2.68 16.71
N GLU A 89 -10.83 -3.35 17.02
CA GLU A 89 -9.75 -2.81 17.86
C GLU A 89 -8.48 -2.49 17.06
N VAL A 90 -8.24 -3.18 15.95
CA VAL A 90 -6.96 -3.10 15.23
C VAL A 90 -7.16 -3.13 13.73
N VAL A 91 -6.44 -2.26 13.02
CA VAL A 91 -6.15 -2.42 11.58
C VAL A 91 -4.68 -2.80 11.42
N LEU A 92 -4.43 -3.90 10.71
CA LEU A 92 -3.10 -4.44 10.48
C LEU A 92 -2.87 -4.58 8.96
N PRO A 93 -2.41 -3.51 8.29
CA PRO A 93 -2.01 -3.53 6.90
C PRO A 93 -0.59 -4.07 6.75
N ALA A 94 -0.36 -4.91 5.75
CA ALA A 94 0.94 -5.45 5.40
C ALA A 94 1.23 -5.25 3.90
N TRP A 95 2.41 -4.75 3.57
CA TRP A 95 2.86 -4.53 2.19
C TRP A 95 4.35 -4.84 2.03
N THR A 96 4.76 -5.17 0.81
CA THR A 96 6.19 -5.26 0.49
C THR A 96 6.77 -3.85 0.31
N ASP A 97 7.91 -3.60 0.92
CA ASP A 97 8.64 -2.36 0.80
C ASP A 97 10.12 -2.63 0.51
N GLY A 98 10.61 -2.04 -0.58
CA GLY A 98 12.00 -2.16 -1.01
C GLY A 98 12.91 -1.06 -0.45
N ARG A 99 12.46 -0.24 0.49
CA ARG A 99 13.33 0.77 1.11
C ARG A 99 14.55 0.11 1.73
N ASP A 100 15.66 0.83 1.69
CA ASP A 100 16.94 0.42 2.26
C ASP A 100 17.46 -0.95 1.77
N SER A 101 16.95 -1.43 0.63
CA SER A 101 17.47 -2.63 0.01
C SER A 101 18.97 -2.48 -0.29
N PRO A 102 19.78 -3.53 -0.02
CA PRO A 102 21.18 -3.52 -0.39
C PRO A 102 21.33 -3.36 -1.91
N PRO A 103 22.49 -2.87 -2.38
CA PRO A 103 22.78 -2.81 -3.80
C PRO A 103 23.03 -4.21 -4.37
N LYS A 104 22.99 -4.31 -5.71
CA LYS A 104 23.31 -5.54 -6.45
C LYS A 104 24.55 -6.25 -5.89
N PRO A 105 24.53 -7.59 -5.77
CA PRO A 105 23.47 -8.50 -6.22
C PRO A 105 22.40 -8.81 -5.17
N ALA A 106 22.46 -8.23 -3.97
CA ALA A 106 21.45 -8.43 -2.95
C ALA A 106 20.30 -7.44 -3.19
N GLY A 107 19.06 -7.88 -3.02
CA GLY A 107 17.89 -7.03 -3.05
C GLY A 107 16.82 -7.66 -2.16
N ASP A 108 16.04 -6.82 -1.48
CA ASP A 108 15.15 -7.29 -0.42
C ASP A 108 13.67 -7.05 -0.78
N SER A 109 12.83 -7.98 -0.32
CA SER A 109 11.37 -7.90 -0.39
C SER A 109 10.81 -7.90 1.03
N ASN A 110 11.18 -6.89 1.82
CA ASN A 110 10.79 -6.79 3.23
C ASN A 110 9.29 -6.55 3.34
N VAL A 111 8.65 -7.18 4.33
CA VAL A 111 7.25 -6.94 4.67
C VAL A 111 7.16 -5.90 5.78
N TRP A 112 6.37 -4.87 5.54
CA TRP A 112 6.15 -3.76 6.47
C TRP A 112 4.70 -3.73 6.92
N THR A 113 4.48 -3.17 8.12
CA THR A 113 3.16 -2.97 8.69
C THR A 113 3.06 -1.61 9.37
N ASN A 114 1.84 -1.08 9.45
CA ASN A 114 1.51 0.07 10.28
C ASN A 114 0.40 -0.35 11.25
N VAL A 115 0.75 -0.78 12.47
CA VAL A 115 -0.27 -1.25 13.42
C VAL A 115 -1.09 -0.07 13.91
N GLU A 116 -2.40 -0.09 13.62
CA GLU A 116 -3.32 0.99 13.96
C GLU A 116 -4.27 0.49 15.05
N ILE A 117 -4.14 1.06 16.26
CA ILE A 117 -5.04 0.78 17.38
C ILE A 117 -6.25 1.72 17.29
N ARG A 118 -7.45 1.14 17.39
CA ARG A 118 -8.74 1.84 17.29
C ARG A 118 -9.35 1.98 18.68
N SER A 119 -9.81 3.19 19.00
CA SER A 119 -10.40 3.57 20.29
C SER A 119 -11.92 3.72 20.21
#